data_AF-A0A0D9VRH6-F1
#
_entry.id   AF-A0A0D9VRH6-F1
#
_cell.length_a   1.000
_cell.length_b   1.000
_cell.length_c   1.000
_cell.angle_alpha   90.00
_cell.angle_beta   90.00
_cell.angle_gamma   90.00
#
_symmetry.space_group_name_H-M   'P 1'
#
loop_
_entity.id
_entity.type
_entity.pdbx_description
1 polymer ?
#
loop_
_entity_poly.entity_id
_entity_poly.type
_entity_poly.pdbx_seq_one_letter_code
_entity_poly.pdbx_strand_id
1 'polypeptide(L)'
;MGVRRWLDAAVIIVVLQAFLCHSAKSQSFIGVNYGTIADNLPPPASTANLLKSTSIGKVRLYEPQPDLVAALAGSNISILLGVPNADVPNLASSPAAASAWAAANIPTTVPVSAISVGNELLNSGDPSLAPQLLPAMQNLLAALPAGSTTKAMHSMAVLSSSDPPSSGAFHEDLAASLVPVLDFLKQNGAPFMINPYPYFAYRSDTRPETLAFCLFQPNPGRVDAASGLTYTNMFDAQLDAIRAALDAKGYPGVDIVIAETGWPYKGDADEAGATADNAKAYNGNLVAHLKSQVGTPRTPGKSVDTYLFALYDEDLKGGPESERSFGLYKTDLTANYDIGLAAAPGTATPATVTPITVVQVPPRDSCLPILSLQLWIDDAHGVDVADQYCPLVLVLQNTPQPSRTPTGFCVTAAGVPGTTQGQQVPQTSSCYIPAGAGSRRVDADAAVRRLVWLGVLLCLLTLVRK
;
A
#
# COMPACT_ATOMS: atom_id res chain seq x y z
N MET A 1 -53.30 -24.44 20.55
CA MET A 1 -51.93 -23.89 20.71
C MET A 1 -51.04 -24.06 19.47
N GLY A 2 -51.23 -25.06 18.60
CA GLY A 2 -50.32 -25.28 17.44
C GLY A 2 -50.21 -24.12 16.46
N VAL A 3 -51.32 -23.59 15.93
CA VAL A 3 -51.35 -22.64 14.80
C VAL A 3 -50.54 -21.35 15.02
N ARG A 4 -50.52 -20.82 16.25
CA ARG A 4 -49.83 -19.56 16.57
C ARG A 4 -48.31 -19.65 16.35
N ARG A 5 -47.70 -20.78 16.76
CA ARG A 5 -46.25 -21.04 16.61
C ARG A 5 -45.77 -21.08 15.15
N TRP A 6 -46.64 -21.45 14.21
CA TRP A 6 -46.30 -21.48 12.78
C TRP A 6 -46.29 -20.08 12.16
N LEU A 7 -47.18 -19.19 12.61
CA LEU A 7 -47.18 -17.78 12.20
C LEU A 7 -45.95 -17.06 12.75
N ASP A 8 -45.60 -17.29 14.02
CA ASP A 8 -44.41 -16.70 14.65
C ASP A 8 -43.12 -17.14 13.93
N ALA A 9 -43.00 -18.43 13.57
CA ALA A 9 -41.85 -18.95 12.82
C ALA A 9 -41.77 -18.38 11.39
N ALA A 10 -42.90 -18.23 10.69
CA ALA A 10 -42.93 -17.65 9.34
C ALA A 10 -42.51 -16.18 9.34
N VAL A 11 -42.95 -15.38 10.32
CA VAL A 11 -42.52 -13.98 10.47
C VAL A 11 -41.02 -13.88 10.75
N ILE A 12 -40.48 -14.75 11.61
CA ILE A 12 -39.04 -14.80 11.89
C ILE A 12 -38.23 -15.14 10.63
N ILE A 13 -38.69 -16.08 9.80
CA ILE A 13 -38.03 -16.43 8.53
C ILE A 13 -38.09 -15.27 7.52
N VAL A 14 -39.22 -14.57 7.40
CA VAL A 14 -39.36 -13.40 6.52
C VAL A 14 -38.45 -12.24 6.98
N VAL A 15 -38.35 -11.99 8.28
CA VAL A 15 -37.42 -10.99 8.84
C VAL A 15 -35.96 -11.42 8.61
N LEU A 16 -35.62 -12.70 8.82
CA LEU A 16 -34.28 -13.23 8.51
C LEU A 16 -33.94 -13.08 7.03
N GLN A 17 -34.86 -13.38 6.10
CA GLN A 17 -34.64 -13.19 4.67
C GLN A 17 -34.53 -11.70 4.28
N ALA A 18 -35.29 -10.81 4.92
CA ALA A 18 -35.16 -9.37 4.74
C ALA A 18 -33.80 -8.82 5.24
N PHE A 19 -33.25 -9.37 6.33
CA PHE A 19 -31.92 -9.01 6.83
C PHE A 19 -30.77 -9.66 6.03
N LEU A 20 -30.93 -10.91 5.59
CA LEU A 20 -29.95 -11.65 4.77
C LEU A 20 -29.84 -11.11 3.33
N CYS A 21 -30.84 -10.35 2.87
CA CYS A 21 -30.80 -9.62 1.61
C CYS A 21 -30.60 -8.10 1.81
N HIS A 22 -29.80 -7.69 2.80
CA HIS A 22 -28.92 -6.56 2.53
C HIS A 22 -28.02 -6.96 1.37
N SER A 23 -28.35 -6.49 0.16
CA SER A 23 -27.44 -6.56 -0.97
C SER A 23 -26.17 -5.82 -0.60
N ALA A 24 -25.18 -6.57 -0.11
CA ALA A 24 -23.80 -6.14 -0.04
C ALA A 24 -23.34 -5.93 -1.49
N LYS A 25 -23.69 -4.76 -2.05
CA LYS A 25 -23.14 -4.25 -3.29
C LYS A 25 -21.64 -4.37 -3.13
N SER A 26 -21.01 -5.22 -3.95
CA SER A 26 -19.56 -5.39 -3.93
C SER A 26 -18.94 -4.00 -4.09
N GLN A 27 -18.40 -3.45 -3.01
CA GLN A 27 -17.75 -2.15 -3.08
C GLN A 27 -16.51 -2.35 -3.93
N SER A 28 -16.34 -1.51 -4.95
CA SER A 28 -15.13 -1.55 -5.75
C SER A 28 -13.94 -1.26 -4.84
N PHE A 29 -12.98 -2.18 -4.81
CA PHE A 29 -11.67 -1.96 -4.20
C PHE A 29 -10.81 -1.00 -5.04
N ILE A 30 -11.28 -0.58 -6.22
CA ILE A 30 -10.64 0.41 -7.08
C ILE A 30 -11.23 1.79 -6.81
N GLY A 31 -10.39 2.67 -6.30
CA GLY A 31 -10.59 4.11 -6.23
C GLY A 31 -9.62 4.89 -7.12
N VAL A 32 -9.78 6.20 -7.14
CA VAL A 32 -8.88 7.14 -7.83
C VAL A 32 -8.67 8.40 -6.99
N ASN A 33 -7.50 9.00 -7.10
CA ASN A 33 -7.18 10.30 -6.54
C ASN A 33 -7.65 11.40 -7.49
N TYR A 34 -8.47 12.33 -6.98
CA TYR A 34 -8.82 13.57 -7.68
C TYR A 34 -7.99 14.71 -7.09
N GLY A 35 -6.87 14.98 -7.75
CA GLY A 35 -6.01 16.13 -7.47
C GLY A 35 -6.55 17.42 -8.11
N THR A 36 -6.17 18.56 -7.53
CA THR A 36 -6.69 19.89 -7.87
C THR A 36 -5.60 20.94 -8.06
N ILE A 37 -4.32 20.54 -8.12
CA ILE A 37 -3.19 21.44 -8.41
C ILE A 37 -3.08 21.62 -9.95
N ALA A 38 -4.12 22.19 -10.55
CA ALA A 38 -4.25 22.48 -11.98
C ALA A 38 -5.26 23.60 -12.24
N ASP A 39 -5.11 24.33 -13.35
CA ASP A 39 -6.08 25.34 -13.81
C ASP A 39 -6.92 24.92 -15.04
N ASN A 40 -6.62 23.75 -15.59
CA ASN A 40 -7.16 23.25 -16.86
C ASN A 40 -8.19 22.11 -16.73
N LEU A 41 -8.62 21.77 -15.51
CA LEU A 41 -9.42 20.58 -15.22
C LEU A 41 -10.82 20.59 -15.85
N PRO A 42 -11.40 19.42 -16.18
CA PRO A 42 -12.73 19.35 -16.76
C PRO A 42 -13.83 19.79 -15.78
N PRO A 43 -14.97 20.30 -16.28
CA PRO A 43 -16.13 20.61 -15.43
C PRO A 43 -16.53 19.43 -14.54
N PRO A 44 -16.86 19.65 -13.25
CA PRO A 44 -17.15 18.56 -12.30
C PRO A 44 -18.26 17.59 -12.75
N ALA A 45 -19.25 18.06 -13.51
CA ALA A 45 -20.28 17.22 -14.12
C ALA A 45 -19.71 16.23 -15.16
N SER A 46 -18.74 16.66 -15.96
CA SER A 46 -18.03 15.81 -16.94
C SER A 46 -17.18 14.76 -16.22
N THR A 47 -16.43 15.17 -15.20
CA THR A 47 -15.65 14.27 -14.33
C THR A 47 -16.54 13.22 -13.65
N ALA A 48 -17.69 13.62 -13.10
CA ALA A 48 -18.63 12.69 -12.50
C ALA A 48 -19.23 11.70 -13.51
N ASN A 49 -19.48 12.11 -14.76
CA ASN A 49 -19.94 11.23 -15.82
C ASN A 49 -18.85 10.25 -16.30
N LEU A 50 -17.60 10.72 -16.40
CA LEU A 50 -16.44 9.87 -16.67
C LEU A 50 -16.33 8.77 -15.62
N LEU A 51 -16.28 9.14 -14.33
CA LEU A 51 -16.20 8.17 -13.22
C LEU A 51 -17.34 7.13 -13.27
N LYS A 52 -18.59 7.57 -13.50
CA LYS A 52 -19.78 6.69 -13.64
C LYS A 52 -19.70 5.69 -14.80
N SER A 53 -18.83 5.91 -15.79
CA SER A 53 -18.59 5.00 -16.92
C SER A 53 -17.48 3.95 -16.68
N THR A 54 -16.85 3.97 -15.50
CA THR A 54 -15.73 3.09 -15.15
C THR A 54 -16.08 2.13 -14.01
N SER A 55 -15.16 1.21 -13.69
CA SER A 55 -15.21 0.39 -12.47
C SER A 55 -14.72 1.11 -11.20
N ILE A 56 -14.42 2.41 -11.25
CA ILE A 56 -14.03 3.20 -10.08
C ILE A 56 -15.26 3.39 -9.18
N GLY A 57 -15.21 2.84 -7.96
CA GLY A 57 -16.28 3.01 -6.97
C GLY A 57 -15.93 3.98 -5.84
N LYS A 58 -14.70 4.50 -5.80
CA LYS A 58 -14.19 5.34 -4.72
C LYS A 58 -13.42 6.53 -5.29
N VAL A 59 -13.62 7.73 -4.74
CA VAL A 59 -12.83 8.91 -5.09
C VAL A 59 -12.19 9.45 -3.83
N ARG A 60 -10.88 9.66 -3.85
CA ARG A 60 -10.17 10.39 -2.81
C ARG A 60 -10.06 11.86 -3.24
N LEU A 61 -10.55 12.75 -2.38
CA LEU A 61 -10.35 14.19 -2.47
C LEU A 61 -9.27 14.59 -1.47
N TYR A 62 -8.37 15.51 -1.81
CA TYR A 62 -7.38 16.05 -0.87
C TYR A 62 -7.96 17.10 0.07
N GLU A 63 -9.08 17.71 -0.35
CA GLU A 63 -9.80 18.78 0.33
C GLU A 63 -11.30 18.73 -0.05
N PRO A 64 -12.18 19.52 0.58
CA PRO A 64 -13.60 19.59 0.23
C PRO A 64 -13.84 20.13 -1.19
N GLN A 65 -14.50 19.32 -2.05
CA GLN A 65 -14.81 19.66 -3.45
C GLN A 65 -16.33 19.70 -3.68
N PRO A 66 -17.04 20.78 -3.29
CA PRO A 66 -18.51 20.82 -3.26
C PRO A 66 -19.17 20.59 -4.62
N ASP A 67 -18.59 21.11 -5.70
CA ASP A 67 -19.18 20.97 -7.05
C ASP A 67 -19.05 19.54 -7.59
N LEU A 68 -17.93 18.85 -7.32
CA LEU A 68 -17.76 17.44 -7.68
C LEU A 68 -18.63 16.53 -6.81
N VAL A 69 -18.73 16.81 -5.51
CA VAL A 69 -19.69 16.18 -4.59
C VAL A 69 -21.11 16.29 -5.13
N ALA A 70 -21.54 17.49 -5.55
CA ALA A 70 -22.87 17.71 -6.11
C ALA A 70 -23.08 16.93 -7.42
N ALA A 71 -22.08 16.89 -8.31
CA ALA A 71 -22.13 16.13 -9.56
C ALA A 71 -22.14 14.60 -9.35
N LEU A 72 -21.59 14.11 -8.24
CA LEU A 72 -21.57 12.70 -7.83
C LEU A 72 -22.85 12.27 -7.07
N ALA A 73 -23.72 13.21 -6.69
CA ALA A 73 -24.98 12.90 -5.99
C ALA A 73 -25.82 11.86 -6.75
N GLY A 74 -26.39 10.90 -6.02
CA GLY A 74 -27.17 9.79 -6.58
C GLY A 74 -26.35 8.70 -7.28
N SER A 75 -25.01 8.81 -7.36
CA SER A 75 -24.14 7.71 -7.78
C SER A 75 -23.89 6.69 -6.66
N ASN A 76 -23.26 5.56 -7.00
CA ASN A 76 -22.76 4.60 -6.01
C ASN A 76 -21.28 4.86 -5.62
N ILE A 77 -20.71 6.01 -6.01
CA ILE A 77 -19.30 6.34 -5.74
C ILE A 77 -19.19 6.91 -4.32
N SER A 78 -18.32 6.32 -3.50
CA SER A 78 -18.04 6.83 -2.15
C SER A 78 -16.81 7.73 -2.10
N ILE A 79 -16.82 8.73 -1.24
CA ILE A 79 -15.74 9.70 -1.08
C ILE A 79 -14.85 9.32 0.12
N LEU A 80 -13.53 9.41 -0.06
CA LEU A 80 -12.57 9.56 1.01
C LEU A 80 -12.17 11.03 1.03
N LEU A 81 -12.60 11.76 2.07
CA LEU A 81 -12.44 13.21 2.14
C LEU A 81 -11.17 13.57 2.92
N GLY A 82 -10.26 14.29 2.27
CA GLY A 82 -9.06 14.83 2.87
C GLY A 82 -9.30 16.10 3.68
N VAL A 83 -8.51 16.25 4.73
CA VAL A 83 -8.28 17.49 5.48
C VAL A 83 -6.90 18.01 5.04
N PRO A 84 -6.78 19.25 4.53
CA PRO A 84 -5.48 19.83 4.20
C PRO A 84 -4.54 19.91 5.40
N ASN A 85 -3.23 19.74 5.20
CA ASN A 85 -2.23 19.80 6.28
C ASN A 85 -2.27 21.12 7.07
N ALA A 86 -2.64 22.23 6.41
CA ALA A 86 -2.78 23.55 7.02
C ALA A 86 -3.93 23.65 8.04
N ASP A 87 -4.99 22.85 7.90
CA ASP A 87 -6.13 22.85 8.83
C ASP A 87 -5.83 22.06 10.11
N VAL A 88 -4.92 21.08 10.06
CA VAL A 88 -4.66 20.12 11.14
C VAL A 88 -4.37 20.80 12.49
N PRO A 89 -3.52 21.84 12.62
CA PRO A 89 -3.27 22.49 13.91
C PRO A 89 -4.50 23.16 14.54
N ASN A 90 -5.40 23.72 13.72
CA ASN A 90 -6.65 24.33 14.19
C ASN A 90 -7.65 23.26 14.67
N LEU A 91 -7.75 22.16 13.91
CA LEU A 91 -8.62 21.02 14.24
C LEU A 91 -8.11 20.24 15.46
N ALA A 92 -6.79 20.17 15.66
CA ALA A 92 -6.15 19.58 16.82
C ALA A 92 -6.40 20.37 18.12
N SER A 93 -6.32 21.70 18.03
CA SER A 93 -6.40 22.59 19.20
C SER A 93 -7.83 22.91 19.65
N SER A 94 -8.85 22.69 18.80
CA SER A 94 -10.23 23.07 19.12
C SER A 94 -11.28 22.05 18.64
N PRO A 95 -11.96 21.34 19.57
CA PRO A 95 -13.13 20.52 19.23
C PRO A 95 -14.27 21.31 18.58
N ALA A 96 -14.39 22.61 18.89
CA ALA A 96 -15.37 23.50 18.26
C ALA A 96 -14.99 23.80 16.80
N ALA A 97 -13.70 23.96 16.49
CA ALA A 97 -13.23 24.09 15.11
C ALA A 97 -13.46 22.80 14.32
N ALA A 98 -13.19 21.63 14.92
CA ALA A 98 -13.50 20.34 14.29
C ALA A 98 -15.00 20.16 14.02
N SER A 99 -15.85 20.56 14.97
CA SER A 99 -17.32 20.55 14.80
C SER A 99 -17.77 21.47 13.67
N ALA A 100 -17.22 22.69 13.59
CA ALA A 100 -17.52 23.65 12.53
C ALA A 100 -17.04 23.18 11.15
N TRP A 101 -15.83 22.63 11.06
CA TRP A 101 -15.27 22.05 9.83
C TRP A 101 -16.12 20.87 9.36
N ALA A 102 -16.53 19.97 10.26
CA ALA A 102 -17.37 18.83 9.91
C ALA A 102 -18.75 19.28 9.40
N ALA A 103 -19.38 20.25 10.08
CA ALA A 103 -20.68 20.80 9.66
C ALA A 103 -20.64 21.52 8.30
N ALA A 104 -19.50 22.11 7.94
CA ALA A 104 -19.30 22.78 6.65
C ALA A 104 -18.95 21.81 5.51
N ASN A 105 -18.14 20.78 5.78
CA ASN A 105 -17.43 20.03 4.75
C ASN A 105 -17.89 18.59 4.54
N ILE A 106 -18.64 17.98 5.46
CA ILE A 106 -19.11 16.59 5.30
C ILE A 106 -20.36 16.55 4.44
N PRO A 107 -20.32 15.95 3.23
CA PRO A 107 -21.48 15.90 2.36
C PRO A 107 -22.50 14.86 2.84
N THR A 108 -23.78 15.21 2.70
CA THR A 108 -24.92 14.33 3.03
C THR A 108 -25.56 13.68 1.79
N THR A 109 -25.16 14.10 0.59
CA THR A 109 -25.72 13.68 -0.70
C THR A 109 -24.98 12.50 -1.35
N VAL A 110 -23.81 12.13 -0.83
CA VAL A 110 -22.94 11.06 -1.32
C VAL A 110 -22.34 10.28 -0.12
N PRO A 111 -22.09 8.97 -0.23
CA PRO A 111 -21.49 8.22 0.87
C PRO A 111 -20.05 8.68 1.16
N VAL A 112 -19.72 8.97 2.42
CA VAL A 112 -18.35 9.21 2.86
C VAL A 112 -17.81 7.95 3.52
N SER A 113 -16.71 7.42 3.01
CA SER A 113 -16.09 6.17 3.49
C SER A 113 -15.18 6.38 4.70
N ALA A 114 -14.49 7.53 4.78
CA ALA A 114 -13.69 7.99 5.91
C ALA A 114 -13.23 9.44 5.68
N ILE A 115 -12.67 10.05 6.73
CA ILE A 115 -11.92 11.31 6.66
C ILE A 115 -10.42 11.00 6.78
N SER A 116 -9.61 11.47 5.83
CA SER A 116 -8.14 11.41 5.90
C SER A 116 -7.62 12.72 6.48
N VAL A 117 -7.11 12.66 7.71
CA VAL A 117 -6.54 13.82 8.40
C VAL A 117 -5.12 14.07 7.90
N GLY A 118 -5.00 14.98 6.95
CA GLY A 118 -3.74 15.33 6.31
C GLY A 118 -3.20 14.28 5.35
N ASN A 119 -1.99 14.59 4.86
CA ASN A 119 -1.28 13.92 3.79
C ASN A 119 0.21 13.84 4.18
N GLU A 120 0.71 12.64 4.45
CA GLU A 120 2.11 12.35 4.79
C GLU A 120 2.70 13.19 5.96
N LEU A 121 1.89 13.60 6.95
CA LEU A 121 2.30 14.54 8.02
C LEU A 121 3.60 14.16 8.74
N LEU A 122 3.79 12.87 9.02
CA LEU A 122 4.97 12.36 9.75
C LEU A 122 6.28 12.55 8.97
N ASN A 123 6.19 12.76 7.65
CA ASN A 123 7.32 12.97 6.74
C ASN A 123 7.27 14.36 6.06
N SER A 124 6.41 15.27 6.54
CA SER A 124 6.18 16.60 5.95
C SER A 124 7.36 17.58 6.01
N GLY A 125 8.40 17.28 6.79
CA GLY A 125 9.51 18.18 7.08
C GLY A 125 9.22 19.21 8.19
N ASP A 126 7.97 19.37 8.60
CA ASP A 126 7.59 20.23 9.73
C ASP A 126 7.37 19.39 11.01
N PRO A 127 8.28 19.44 11.99
CA PRO A 127 8.16 18.67 13.23
C PRO A 127 7.01 19.16 14.13
N SER A 128 6.42 20.34 13.87
CA SER A 128 5.29 20.85 14.63
C SER A 128 3.96 20.17 14.27
N LEU A 129 3.85 19.55 13.09
CA LEU A 129 2.62 18.93 12.60
C LEU A 129 2.38 17.52 13.15
N ALA A 130 3.42 16.69 13.29
CA ALA A 130 3.27 15.29 13.72
C ALA A 130 2.55 15.13 15.08
N PRO A 131 2.80 15.95 16.13
CA PRO A 131 2.06 15.88 17.38
C PRO A 131 0.58 16.30 17.29
N GLN A 132 0.18 17.04 16.24
CA GLN A 132 -1.19 17.53 16.05
C GLN A 132 -2.11 16.48 15.42
N LEU A 133 -1.54 15.45 14.79
CA LEU A 133 -2.27 14.46 13.99
C LEU A 133 -3.34 13.71 14.80
N LEU A 134 -2.96 13.10 15.93
CA LEU A 134 -3.91 12.34 16.76
C LEU A 134 -5.01 13.23 17.37
N PRO A 135 -4.72 14.39 18.00
CA PRO A 135 -5.77 15.28 18.49
C PRO A 135 -6.76 15.72 17.40
N ALA A 136 -6.28 16.02 16.18
CA ALA A 136 -7.16 16.35 15.07
C ALA A 136 -8.05 15.16 14.65
N MET A 137 -7.49 13.94 14.57
CA MET A 137 -8.25 12.71 14.30
C MET A 137 -9.33 12.44 15.36
N GLN A 138 -9.02 12.68 16.64
CA GLN A 138 -9.95 12.51 17.75
C GLN A 138 -11.06 13.55 17.74
N ASN A 139 -10.72 14.84 17.59
CA ASN A 139 -11.69 15.94 17.56
C ASN A 139 -12.63 15.82 16.36
N LEU A 140 -12.10 15.45 15.18
CA LEU A 140 -12.93 15.18 14.01
C LEU A 140 -13.83 13.96 14.22
N LEU A 141 -13.32 12.84 14.77
CA LEU A 141 -14.16 11.66 15.00
C LEU A 141 -15.32 11.96 15.95
N ALA A 142 -15.08 12.75 17.00
CA ALA A 142 -16.11 13.20 17.93
C ALA A 142 -17.17 14.14 17.29
N ALA A 143 -16.82 14.82 16.21
CA ALA A 143 -17.72 15.70 15.45
C ALA A 143 -18.50 14.99 14.33
N LEU A 144 -18.16 13.74 14.00
CA LEU A 144 -18.73 13.00 12.87
C LEU A 144 -19.97 12.15 13.26
N PRO A 145 -20.85 11.82 12.31
CA PRO A 145 -21.94 10.88 12.53
C PRO A 145 -21.43 9.49 12.98
N ALA A 146 -22.21 8.81 13.82
CA ALA A 146 -21.87 7.46 14.30
C ALA A 146 -21.61 6.47 13.15
N GLY A 147 -20.53 5.69 13.27
CA GLY A 147 -20.06 4.78 12.22
C GLY A 147 -19.07 5.41 11.23
N SER A 148 -18.78 6.71 11.33
CA SER A 148 -17.68 7.35 10.59
C SER A 148 -16.32 6.90 11.12
N THR A 149 -15.26 7.03 10.31
CA THR A 149 -13.87 6.80 10.74
C THR A 149 -12.97 7.96 10.31
N THR A 150 -12.01 8.31 11.17
CA THR A 150 -10.89 9.20 10.84
C THR A 150 -9.61 8.38 10.71
N LYS A 151 -8.77 8.75 9.75
CA LYS A 151 -7.55 8.03 9.36
C LYS A 151 -6.42 9.03 9.12
N ALA A 152 -5.18 8.56 9.13
CA ALA A 152 -4.03 9.33 8.71
C ALA A 152 -3.37 8.62 7.53
N MET A 153 -2.85 9.37 6.57
CA MET A 153 -2.16 8.85 5.40
C MET A 153 -0.65 9.09 5.51
N HIS A 154 0.11 8.05 5.16
CA HIS A 154 1.54 7.95 5.37
C HIS A 154 2.28 7.66 4.06
N SER A 155 3.53 8.12 3.94
CA SER A 155 4.45 7.69 2.89
C SER A 155 5.15 6.39 3.31
N MET A 156 5.80 5.69 2.36
CA MET A 156 6.63 4.52 2.72
C MET A 156 7.85 4.88 3.58
N ALA A 157 8.22 6.17 3.68
CA ALA A 157 9.30 6.65 4.55
C ALA A 157 8.94 6.64 6.06
N VAL A 158 7.77 6.11 6.46
CA VAL A 158 7.55 5.68 7.85
C VAL A 158 8.32 4.39 8.21
N LEU A 159 8.76 3.63 7.21
CA LEU A 159 9.55 2.40 7.40
C LEU A 159 11.06 2.67 7.40
N SER A 160 11.75 2.15 8.42
CA SER A 160 13.22 2.10 8.52
C SER A 160 13.82 0.88 7.83
N SER A 161 13.00 -0.15 7.57
CA SER A 161 13.36 -1.35 6.82
C SER A 161 12.16 -1.89 6.05
N SER A 162 12.38 -2.39 4.84
CA SER A 162 11.34 -2.90 3.93
C SER A 162 11.81 -4.02 2.97
N ASP A 163 13.10 -4.37 2.95
CA ASP A 163 13.67 -5.45 2.13
C ASP A 163 14.61 -6.32 2.99
N PRO A 164 14.34 -7.63 3.17
CA PRO A 164 13.16 -8.35 2.67
C PRO A 164 11.86 -7.90 3.35
N PRO A 165 10.67 -8.11 2.75
CA PRO A 165 9.40 -7.65 3.34
C PRO A 165 9.16 -8.09 4.78
N SER A 166 9.59 -9.29 5.20
CA SER A 166 9.48 -9.71 6.61
C SER A 166 10.31 -8.92 7.61
N SER A 167 11.31 -8.14 7.18
CA SER A 167 12.04 -7.20 8.06
C SER A 167 11.36 -5.84 8.20
N GLY A 168 10.17 -5.68 7.61
CA GLY A 168 9.35 -4.48 7.70
C GLY A 168 9.28 -3.91 9.12
N ALA A 169 9.77 -2.68 9.30
CA ALA A 169 9.83 -2.03 10.61
C ALA A 169 9.62 -0.52 10.48
N PHE A 170 8.79 0.06 11.34
CA PHE A 170 8.66 1.51 11.45
C PHE A 170 9.92 2.14 12.06
N HIS A 171 10.19 3.39 11.68
CA HIS A 171 11.17 4.25 12.33
C HIS A 171 10.88 4.42 13.84
N GLU A 172 11.93 4.38 14.68
CA GLU A 172 11.79 4.49 16.15
C GLU A 172 11.53 5.93 16.61
N ASP A 173 12.09 6.91 15.93
CA ASP A 173 11.86 8.35 16.20
C ASP A 173 10.41 8.78 15.91
N LEU A 174 9.76 8.13 14.93
CA LEU A 174 8.33 8.33 14.68
C LEU A 174 7.42 7.70 15.75
N ALA A 175 7.92 6.80 16.60
CA ALA A 175 7.07 5.98 17.48
C ALA A 175 6.21 6.83 18.45
N ALA A 176 6.71 7.98 18.91
CA ALA A 176 6.00 8.88 19.81
C ALA A 176 4.70 9.46 19.20
N SER A 177 4.65 9.63 17.87
CA SER A 177 3.45 10.10 17.16
C SER A 177 2.67 8.96 16.52
N LEU A 178 3.37 7.95 15.98
CA LEU A 178 2.76 6.86 15.21
C LEU A 178 2.07 5.82 16.09
N VAL A 179 2.66 5.38 17.21
CA VAL A 179 2.05 4.33 18.06
C VAL A 179 0.69 4.76 18.63
N PRO A 180 0.51 6.00 19.16
CA PRO A 180 -0.81 6.48 19.57
C PRO A 180 -1.84 6.55 18.43
N VAL A 181 -1.41 6.81 17.19
CA VAL A 181 -2.27 6.75 16.01
C VAL A 181 -2.67 5.30 15.70
N LEU A 182 -1.76 4.34 15.77
CA LEU A 182 -2.06 2.90 15.58
C LEU A 182 -3.03 2.37 16.64
N ASP A 183 -2.88 2.78 17.90
CA ASP A 183 -3.84 2.48 18.98
C ASP A 183 -5.23 3.04 18.69
N PHE A 184 -5.31 4.30 18.26
CA PHE A 184 -6.56 4.94 17.89
C PHE A 184 -7.24 4.24 16.69
N LEU A 185 -6.48 3.91 15.66
CA LEU A 185 -6.98 3.17 14.49
C LEU A 185 -7.56 1.81 14.89
N LYS A 186 -6.82 1.05 15.71
CA LYS A 186 -7.25 -0.25 16.26
C LYS A 186 -8.51 -0.15 17.12
N GLN A 187 -8.61 0.86 17.98
CA GLN A 187 -9.77 1.07 18.86
C GLN A 187 -11.05 1.42 18.07
N ASN A 188 -10.91 2.12 16.94
CA ASN A 188 -12.03 2.60 16.12
C ASN A 188 -12.27 1.75 14.84
N GLY A 189 -11.62 0.59 14.71
CA GLY A 189 -11.79 -0.31 13.55
C GLY A 189 -11.35 0.30 12.21
N ALA A 190 -10.44 1.27 12.24
CA ALA A 190 -10.00 2.02 11.07
C ALA A 190 -8.68 1.44 10.50
N PRO A 191 -8.55 1.27 9.18
CA PRO A 191 -7.30 0.83 8.55
C PRO A 191 -6.20 1.91 8.55
N PHE A 192 -4.96 1.42 8.50
CA PHE A 192 -3.76 2.20 8.21
C PHE A 192 -3.69 2.56 6.72
N MET A 193 -3.38 3.83 6.40
CA MET A 193 -3.35 4.31 5.01
C MET A 193 -1.93 4.65 4.55
N ILE A 194 -1.52 4.10 3.40
CA ILE A 194 -0.12 4.13 2.94
C ILE A 194 0.00 4.37 1.43
N ASN A 195 1.10 4.99 1.02
CA ASN A 195 1.45 5.32 -0.37
C ASN A 195 2.64 4.48 -0.92
N PRO A 196 2.47 3.20 -1.30
CA PRO A 196 3.47 2.41 -1.97
C PRO A 196 3.60 2.84 -3.44
N TYR A 197 4.77 3.33 -3.81
CA TYR A 197 5.11 3.69 -5.19
C TYR A 197 6.32 2.86 -5.68
N PRO A 198 6.07 1.76 -6.43
CA PRO A 198 7.10 0.98 -7.12
C PRO A 198 7.92 1.77 -8.16
N TYR A 199 7.36 2.83 -8.73
CA TYR A 199 8.05 3.74 -9.65
C TYR A 199 9.34 4.32 -9.03
N PHE A 200 9.26 4.91 -7.85
CA PHE A 200 10.42 5.49 -7.16
C PHE A 200 11.45 4.44 -6.71
N ALA A 201 11.00 3.21 -6.42
CA ALA A 201 11.90 2.09 -6.16
C ALA A 201 12.69 1.71 -7.42
N TYR A 202 12.05 1.71 -8.59
CA TYR A 202 12.74 1.52 -9.88
C TYR A 202 13.67 2.70 -10.24
N ARG A 203 13.27 3.96 -9.99
CA ARG A 203 14.16 5.13 -10.19
C ARG A 203 15.45 5.02 -9.38
N SER A 204 15.40 4.34 -8.23
CA SER A 204 16.55 4.07 -7.36
C SER A 204 17.40 2.85 -7.79
N ASP A 205 16.83 1.95 -8.60
CA ASP A 205 17.47 0.71 -9.08
C ASP A 205 16.97 0.35 -10.49
N THR A 206 17.60 0.95 -11.50
CA THR A 206 17.12 0.96 -12.90
C THR A 206 17.42 -0.34 -13.68
N ARG A 207 17.67 -1.45 -12.99
CA ARG A 207 17.97 -2.74 -13.62
C ARG A 207 16.72 -3.37 -14.27
N PRO A 208 16.82 -4.06 -15.42
CA PRO A 208 15.67 -4.63 -16.13
C PRO A 208 14.83 -5.61 -15.27
N GLU A 209 15.46 -6.39 -14.39
CA GLU A 209 14.76 -7.29 -13.48
C GLU A 209 14.00 -6.54 -12.38
N THR A 210 14.44 -5.34 -11.99
CA THR A 210 13.70 -4.46 -11.08
C THR A 210 12.55 -3.78 -11.81
N LEU A 211 12.71 -3.39 -13.08
CA LEU A 211 11.59 -2.90 -13.90
C LEU A 211 10.48 -3.95 -14.02
N ALA A 212 10.83 -5.18 -14.43
CA ALA A 212 9.85 -6.26 -14.59
C ALA A 212 9.11 -6.56 -13.28
N PHE A 213 9.84 -6.58 -12.16
CA PHE A 213 9.29 -6.76 -10.81
C PHE A 213 8.39 -5.58 -10.37
N CYS A 214 8.74 -4.34 -10.68
CA CYS A 214 7.88 -3.18 -10.38
C CYS A 214 6.63 -3.10 -11.28
N LEU A 215 6.69 -3.61 -12.51
CA LEU A 215 5.58 -3.59 -13.48
C LEU A 215 4.68 -4.84 -13.46
N PHE A 216 4.81 -5.73 -12.48
CA PHE A 216 4.12 -7.03 -12.41
C PHE A 216 4.36 -7.94 -13.65
N GLN A 217 5.46 -7.74 -14.38
CA GLN A 217 5.80 -8.54 -15.56
C GLN A 217 6.50 -9.85 -15.16
N PRO A 218 6.54 -10.88 -16.05
CA PRO A 218 7.24 -12.12 -15.77
C PRO A 218 8.70 -11.90 -15.36
N ASN A 219 9.05 -12.39 -14.17
CA ASN A 219 10.37 -12.27 -13.54
C ASN A 219 10.59 -13.50 -12.62
N PRO A 220 11.83 -13.82 -12.20
CA PRO A 220 12.11 -15.02 -11.40
C PRO A 220 11.53 -14.99 -9.97
N GLY A 221 10.93 -13.87 -9.54
CA GLY A 221 10.53 -13.63 -8.16
C GLY A 221 11.71 -13.28 -7.24
N ARG A 222 11.39 -12.79 -6.06
CA ARG A 222 12.32 -12.50 -4.96
C ARG A 222 11.90 -13.30 -3.74
N VAL A 223 12.74 -14.23 -3.30
CA VAL A 223 12.49 -15.04 -2.10
C VAL A 223 12.94 -14.26 -0.87
N ASP A 224 12.00 -13.99 0.02
CA ASP A 224 12.28 -13.54 1.38
C ASP A 224 12.82 -14.72 2.19
N ALA A 225 14.12 -14.71 2.47
CA ALA A 225 14.80 -15.81 3.14
C ALA A 225 14.36 -16.03 4.61
N ALA A 226 13.72 -15.05 5.25
CA ALA A 226 13.30 -15.15 6.64
C ALA A 226 11.84 -15.60 6.79
N SER A 227 10.95 -15.25 5.85
CA SER A 227 9.56 -15.75 5.83
C SER A 227 9.34 -16.97 4.91
N GLY A 228 10.26 -17.22 3.97
CA GLY A 228 10.09 -18.22 2.91
C GLY A 228 9.11 -17.82 1.80
N LEU A 229 8.52 -16.62 1.87
CA LEU A 229 7.58 -16.12 0.87
C LEU A 229 8.30 -15.67 -0.39
N THR A 230 7.72 -15.96 -1.55
CA THR A 230 8.22 -15.48 -2.85
C THR A 230 7.33 -14.35 -3.34
N TYR A 231 7.92 -13.17 -3.52
CA TYR A 231 7.27 -12.02 -4.11
C TYR A 231 7.52 -12.00 -5.61
N THR A 232 6.48 -11.81 -6.41
CA THR A 232 6.61 -11.69 -7.88
C THR A 232 6.43 -10.26 -8.37
N ASN A 233 6.10 -9.31 -7.48
CA ASN A 233 6.02 -7.90 -7.81
C ASN A 233 6.37 -7.00 -6.60
N MET A 234 6.71 -5.75 -6.88
CA MET A 234 7.11 -4.76 -5.86
C MET A 234 5.94 -4.26 -5.00
N PHE A 235 4.73 -4.20 -5.55
CA PHE A 235 3.54 -3.72 -4.81
C PHE A 235 3.22 -4.62 -3.62
N ASP A 236 3.16 -5.94 -3.85
CA ASP A 236 2.96 -6.94 -2.79
C ASP A 236 4.09 -6.90 -1.75
N ALA A 237 5.34 -6.72 -2.20
CA ALA A 237 6.49 -6.62 -1.31
C ALA A 237 6.44 -5.37 -0.41
N GLN A 238 6.05 -4.21 -0.96
CA GLN A 238 5.86 -2.98 -0.19
C GLN A 238 4.68 -3.08 0.79
N LEU A 239 3.57 -3.69 0.36
CA LEU A 239 2.39 -3.89 1.20
C LEU A 239 2.67 -4.88 2.35
N ASP A 240 3.37 -5.97 2.08
CA ASP A 240 3.73 -6.95 3.12
C ASP A 240 4.85 -6.46 4.06
N ALA A 241 5.69 -5.52 3.64
CA ALA A 241 6.60 -4.80 4.55
C ALA A 241 5.83 -3.94 5.57
N ILE A 242 4.75 -3.27 5.15
CA ILE A 242 3.87 -2.53 6.07
C ILE A 242 3.12 -3.50 6.99
N ARG A 243 2.63 -4.63 6.45
CA ARG A 243 1.98 -5.69 7.25
C ARG A 243 2.93 -6.24 8.32
N ALA A 244 4.19 -6.53 7.96
CA ALA A 244 5.22 -6.98 8.90
C ALA A 244 5.52 -5.93 9.98
N ALA A 245 5.62 -4.65 9.62
CA ALA A 245 5.84 -3.55 10.57
C ALA A 245 4.70 -3.38 11.58
N LEU A 246 3.44 -3.46 11.11
CA LEU A 246 2.25 -3.44 11.96
C LEU A 246 2.18 -4.67 12.88
N ASP A 247 2.50 -5.86 12.36
CA ASP A 247 2.54 -7.11 13.15
C ASP A 247 3.59 -7.01 14.27
N ALA A 248 4.81 -6.57 13.94
CA ALA A 248 5.93 -6.41 14.86
C ALA A 248 5.67 -5.36 15.96
N LYS A 249 4.81 -4.36 15.71
CA LYS A 249 4.36 -3.39 16.73
C LYS A 249 3.09 -3.84 17.50
N GLY A 250 2.49 -4.99 17.19
CA GLY A 250 1.32 -5.52 17.93
C GLY A 250 -0.06 -5.13 17.37
N TYR A 251 -0.13 -4.80 16.07
CA TYR A 251 -1.34 -4.39 15.36
C TYR A 251 -1.77 -5.35 14.22
N PRO A 252 -1.79 -6.69 14.43
CA PRO A 252 -2.11 -7.66 13.36
C PRO A 252 -3.53 -7.52 12.79
N GLY A 253 -4.47 -6.97 13.56
CA GLY A 253 -5.86 -6.74 13.13
C GLY A 253 -6.15 -5.37 12.52
N VAL A 254 -5.15 -4.49 12.37
CA VAL A 254 -5.34 -3.20 11.67
C VAL A 254 -5.18 -3.45 10.17
N ASP A 255 -6.27 -3.31 9.42
CA ASP A 255 -6.27 -3.44 7.97
C ASP A 255 -5.42 -2.36 7.28
N ILE A 256 -5.06 -2.56 6.02
CA ILE A 256 -4.28 -1.62 5.21
C ILE A 256 -5.13 -1.15 4.02
N VAL A 257 -5.01 0.15 3.68
CA VAL A 257 -5.58 0.76 2.48
C VAL A 257 -4.48 1.50 1.74
N ILE A 258 -4.40 1.32 0.42
CA ILE A 258 -3.47 2.06 -0.44
C ILE A 258 -4.11 3.40 -0.81
N ALA A 259 -3.59 4.49 -0.25
CA ALA A 259 -4.17 5.83 -0.40
C ALA A 259 -3.73 6.57 -1.67
N GLU A 260 -2.60 6.15 -2.23
CA GLU A 260 -2.07 6.52 -3.53
C GLU A 260 -1.15 5.41 -4.05
N THR A 261 -1.23 5.13 -5.34
CA THR A 261 -0.16 4.45 -6.07
C THR A 261 -0.34 4.70 -7.56
N GLY A 262 0.77 4.83 -8.30
CA GLY A 262 0.72 5.17 -9.72
C GLY A 262 2.10 5.13 -10.36
N TRP A 263 2.13 5.45 -11.65
CA TRP A 263 3.34 5.50 -12.46
C TRP A 263 3.22 6.60 -13.52
N PRO A 264 4.20 7.50 -13.65
CA PRO A 264 4.11 8.64 -14.56
C PRO A 264 4.39 8.24 -16.00
N TYR A 265 3.60 8.75 -16.95
CA TYR A 265 3.74 8.40 -18.38
C TYR A 265 4.79 9.22 -19.12
N LYS A 266 5.32 10.25 -18.48
CA LYS A 266 6.37 11.16 -18.97
C LYS A 266 7.15 11.67 -17.75
N GLY A 267 8.40 12.08 -17.95
CA GLY A 267 9.24 12.71 -16.93
C GLY A 267 10.47 13.35 -17.54
N ASP A 268 11.29 13.99 -16.70
CA ASP A 268 12.54 14.61 -17.13
C ASP A 268 13.57 13.56 -17.61
N ALA A 269 14.67 14.00 -18.24
CA ALA A 269 15.65 13.10 -18.85
C ALA A 269 16.36 12.14 -17.85
N ASP A 270 16.36 12.44 -16.56
CA ASP A 270 16.88 11.58 -15.48
C ASP A 270 15.79 10.72 -14.78
N GLU A 271 14.53 10.83 -15.21
CA GLU A 271 13.39 10.11 -14.64
C GLU A 271 13.19 8.75 -15.31
N ALA A 272 14.18 7.89 -15.10
CA ALA A 272 14.23 6.56 -15.67
C ALA A 272 12.91 5.79 -15.44
N GLY A 273 12.28 5.38 -16.55
CA GLY A 273 11.06 4.58 -16.55
C GLY A 273 9.75 5.37 -16.65
N ALA A 274 9.77 6.71 -16.59
CA ALA A 274 8.59 7.55 -16.79
C ALA A 274 8.17 7.58 -18.27
N THR A 275 7.42 6.57 -18.70
CA THR A 275 6.99 6.36 -20.09
C THR A 275 5.57 5.82 -20.16
N ALA A 276 4.85 6.12 -21.25
CA ALA A 276 3.47 5.68 -21.43
C ALA A 276 3.30 4.16 -21.42
N ASP A 277 4.26 3.41 -21.98
CA ASP A 277 4.23 1.94 -21.94
C ASP A 277 4.39 1.38 -20.53
N ASN A 278 5.28 1.97 -19.71
CA ASN A 278 5.47 1.56 -18.32
C ASN A 278 4.28 2.00 -17.44
N ALA A 279 3.74 3.21 -17.64
CA ALA A 279 2.57 3.68 -16.92
C ALA A 279 1.33 2.80 -17.21
N LYS A 280 1.13 2.45 -18.48
CA LYS A 280 0.12 1.48 -18.91
C LYS A 280 0.33 0.09 -18.29
N ALA A 281 1.57 -0.42 -18.32
CA ALA A 281 1.90 -1.72 -17.75
C ALA A 281 1.65 -1.74 -16.23
N TYR A 282 2.11 -0.73 -15.49
CA TYR A 282 1.93 -0.63 -14.05
C TYR A 282 0.45 -0.54 -13.67
N ASN A 283 -0.24 0.49 -14.14
CA ASN A 283 -1.63 0.76 -13.74
C ASN A 283 -2.58 -0.33 -14.27
N GLY A 284 -2.35 -0.86 -15.47
CA GLY A 284 -3.14 -1.97 -16.03
C GLY A 284 -2.94 -3.29 -15.29
N ASN A 285 -1.70 -3.67 -14.98
CA ASN A 285 -1.43 -4.90 -14.25
C ASN A 285 -1.84 -4.81 -12.77
N LEU A 286 -1.74 -3.63 -12.15
CA LEU A 286 -2.29 -3.39 -10.81
C LEU A 286 -3.81 -3.57 -10.81
N VAL A 287 -4.54 -2.97 -11.77
CA VAL A 287 -6.00 -3.19 -11.91
C VAL A 287 -6.34 -4.66 -12.12
N ALA A 288 -5.54 -5.40 -12.91
CA ALA A 288 -5.71 -6.84 -13.10
C ALA A 288 -5.44 -7.66 -11.82
N HIS A 289 -4.36 -7.34 -11.10
CA HIS A 289 -4.00 -7.95 -9.81
C HIS A 289 -5.13 -7.76 -8.79
N LEU A 290 -5.60 -6.52 -8.60
CA LEU A 290 -6.69 -6.21 -7.68
C LEU A 290 -7.99 -6.95 -8.06
N LYS A 291 -8.31 -7.03 -9.36
CA LYS A 291 -9.46 -7.78 -9.90
C LYS A 291 -9.34 -9.30 -9.74
N SER A 292 -8.13 -9.85 -9.65
CA SER A 292 -7.91 -11.28 -9.37
C SER A 292 -8.23 -11.67 -7.92
N GLN A 293 -8.23 -10.68 -7.01
CA GLN A 293 -8.42 -10.87 -5.56
C GLN A 293 -7.42 -11.84 -4.89
N VAL A 294 -6.29 -12.12 -5.56
CA VAL A 294 -5.25 -13.04 -5.05
C VAL A 294 -4.62 -12.56 -3.73
N GLY A 295 -4.61 -11.25 -3.47
CA GLY A 295 -3.96 -10.65 -2.31
C GLY A 295 -2.43 -10.72 -2.41
N THR A 296 -1.76 -10.54 -1.28
CA THR A 296 -0.29 -10.62 -1.20
C THR A 296 0.18 -12.01 -0.74
N PRO A 297 1.46 -12.37 -0.90
CA PRO A 297 2.01 -13.62 -0.37
C PRO A 297 1.78 -13.82 1.15
N ARG A 298 1.83 -12.76 1.96
CA ARG A 298 1.54 -12.82 3.42
C ARG A 298 0.04 -12.74 3.72
N THR A 299 -0.74 -12.09 2.88
CA THR A 299 -2.19 -11.86 3.08
C THR A 299 -3.00 -12.35 1.85
N PRO A 300 -3.00 -13.66 1.57
CA PRO A 300 -3.65 -14.21 0.37
C PRO A 300 -5.19 -14.19 0.46
N GLY A 301 -5.84 -14.12 -0.70
CA GLY A 301 -7.30 -14.21 -0.84
C GLY A 301 -8.08 -12.96 -0.42
N LYS A 302 -7.40 -11.84 -0.14
CA LYS A 302 -8.00 -10.55 0.18
C LYS A 302 -7.42 -9.47 -0.73
N SER A 303 -8.26 -8.90 -1.61
CA SER A 303 -7.89 -7.68 -2.35
C SER A 303 -7.76 -6.49 -1.39
N VAL A 304 -6.85 -5.57 -1.69
CA VAL A 304 -6.63 -4.34 -0.92
C VAL A 304 -7.40 -3.18 -1.56
N ASP A 305 -8.02 -2.34 -0.75
CA ASP A 305 -8.62 -1.09 -1.22
C ASP A 305 -7.50 -0.15 -1.72
N THR A 306 -7.57 0.26 -2.98
CA THR A 306 -6.50 1.01 -3.65
C THR A 306 -7.02 2.21 -4.43
N TYR A 307 -6.47 3.38 -4.13
CA TYR A 307 -6.69 4.61 -4.90
C TYR A 307 -5.53 4.81 -5.89
N LEU A 308 -5.87 4.85 -7.18
CA LEU A 308 -4.92 5.09 -8.26
C LEU A 308 -4.59 6.60 -8.35
N PHE A 309 -3.30 6.92 -8.32
CA PHE A 309 -2.79 8.27 -8.49
C PHE A 309 -2.37 8.51 -9.96
N ALA A 310 -3.03 9.38 -10.73
CA ALA A 310 -4.21 10.20 -10.40
C ALA A 310 -5.22 10.25 -11.57
N LEU A 311 -6.41 10.82 -11.36
CA LEU A 311 -7.46 10.86 -12.39
C LEU A 311 -7.02 11.69 -13.61
N TYR A 312 -6.40 12.85 -13.37
CA TYR A 312 -5.92 13.78 -14.38
C TYR A 312 -4.47 14.17 -14.10
N ASP A 313 -3.82 14.75 -15.10
CA ASP A 313 -2.56 15.47 -14.89
C ASP A 313 -2.80 16.78 -14.14
N GLU A 314 -1.96 17.05 -13.15
CA GLU A 314 -2.01 18.25 -12.31
C GLU A 314 -0.92 19.23 -12.76
N ASP A 315 -1.22 20.09 -13.74
CA ASP A 315 -0.23 20.86 -14.48
C ASP A 315 0.47 21.99 -13.69
N LEU A 316 -0.09 22.40 -12.55
CA LEU A 316 0.52 23.36 -11.64
C LEU A 316 1.42 22.69 -10.57
N LYS A 317 1.59 21.36 -10.56
CA LYS A 317 2.52 20.69 -9.63
C LYS A 317 3.96 21.08 -9.91
N GLY A 318 4.61 21.66 -8.90
CA GLY A 318 6.05 21.87 -8.87
C GLY A 318 6.84 20.55 -8.75
N GLY A 319 8.15 20.64 -8.94
CA GLY A 319 9.04 19.47 -8.97
C GLY A 319 9.28 18.95 -10.40
N PRO A 320 9.79 17.71 -10.54
CA PRO A 320 10.10 17.10 -11.83
C PRO A 320 8.90 17.02 -12.78
N GLU A 321 9.14 16.77 -14.07
CA GLU A 321 8.07 16.59 -15.04
C GLU A 321 7.15 15.40 -14.74
N SER A 322 7.65 14.33 -14.10
CA SER A 322 6.81 13.20 -13.69
C SER A 322 5.63 13.58 -12.80
N GLU A 323 5.80 14.54 -11.90
CA GLU A 323 4.75 15.04 -11.01
C GLU A 323 3.54 15.61 -11.78
N ARG A 324 3.75 16.11 -13.01
CA ARG A 324 2.70 16.64 -13.91
C ARG A 324 2.26 15.62 -14.97
N SER A 325 2.50 14.33 -14.75
CA SER A 325 2.29 13.28 -15.78
C SER A 325 1.84 11.93 -15.19
N PHE A 326 1.11 11.95 -14.07
CA PHE A 326 0.48 10.76 -13.45
C PHE A 326 -0.96 10.48 -13.90
N GLY A 327 -1.56 11.34 -14.73
CA GLY A 327 -2.96 11.28 -15.12
C GLY A 327 -3.32 10.03 -15.91
N LEU A 328 -4.36 9.33 -15.45
CA LEU A 328 -5.02 8.24 -16.18
C LEU A 328 -5.80 8.77 -17.39
N TYR A 329 -6.38 9.97 -17.26
CA TYR A 329 -7.15 10.66 -18.30
C TYR A 329 -6.60 12.06 -18.56
N LYS A 330 -6.83 12.56 -19.76
CA LYS A 330 -6.61 13.95 -20.15
C LYS A 330 -7.82 14.80 -19.79
N THR A 331 -7.65 16.11 -19.89
CA THR A 331 -8.73 17.09 -19.67
C THR A 331 -9.79 17.11 -20.79
N ASP A 332 -9.53 16.44 -21.92
CA ASP A 332 -10.56 16.13 -22.94
C ASP A 332 -11.38 14.86 -22.63
N LEU A 333 -11.18 14.26 -21.45
CA LEU A 333 -11.77 13.02 -20.95
C LEU A 333 -11.32 11.74 -21.68
N THR A 334 -10.39 11.81 -22.63
CA THR A 334 -9.78 10.62 -23.23
C THR A 334 -8.75 10.01 -22.27
N ALA A 335 -8.65 8.67 -22.25
CA ALA A 335 -7.62 8.00 -21.48
C ALA A 335 -6.23 8.27 -22.07
N ASN A 336 -5.22 8.52 -21.23
CA ASN A 336 -3.83 8.56 -21.67
C ASN A 336 -3.38 7.18 -22.18
N TYR A 337 -3.90 6.10 -21.59
CA TYR A 337 -3.67 4.71 -21.97
C TYR A 337 -4.76 3.81 -21.36
N ASP A 338 -5.14 2.72 -22.03
CA ASP A 338 -6.14 1.78 -21.51
C ASP A 338 -5.55 0.84 -20.45
N ILE A 339 -6.20 0.80 -19.29
CA ILE A 339 -5.88 -0.01 -18.11
C ILE A 339 -7.05 -0.91 -17.68
N GLY A 340 -8.05 -1.12 -18.55
CA GLY A 340 -9.16 -2.02 -18.29
C GLY A 340 -10.14 -1.51 -17.23
N LEU A 341 -10.28 -0.19 -17.07
CA LEU A 341 -11.24 0.44 -16.14
C LEU A 341 -12.64 0.65 -16.74
N ALA A 342 -12.84 0.50 -18.06
CA ALA A 342 -14.15 0.64 -18.68
C ALA A 342 -15.17 -0.30 -18.00
N ALA A 343 -16.34 0.23 -17.64
CA ALA A 343 -17.40 -0.60 -17.06
C ALA A 343 -17.86 -1.65 -18.09
N ALA A 344 -18.05 -2.89 -17.65
CA ALA A 344 -18.58 -3.94 -18.50
C ALA A 344 -20.00 -3.54 -18.99
N PRO A 345 -20.30 -3.63 -20.30
CA PRO A 345 -21.62 -3.26 -20.82
C PRO A 345 -22.67 -4.27 -20.33
N GLY A 346 -23.38 -3.98 -19.23
CA GLY A 346 -24.43 -4.89 -18.76
C GLY A 346 -25.11 -4.66 -17.40
N THR A 347 -24.70 -3.73 -16.53
CA THR A 347 -25.29 -3.60 -15.17
C THR A 347 -26.26 -2.42 -14.98
N ALA A 348 -27.06 -2.11 -16.00
CA ALA A 348 -28.08 -1.04 -15.97
C ALA A 348 -29.46 -1.47 -16.49
N THR A 349 -29.91 -2.69 -16.13
CA THR A 349 -31.33 -3.10 -16.27
C THR A 349 -31.70 -4.05 -15.11
N PRO A 350 -32.88 -3.91 -14.47
CA PRO A 350 -33.38 -4.95 -13.57
C PRO A 350 -33.68 -6.22 -14.37
N ALA A 351 -33.05 -7.34 -14.03
CA ALA A 351 -33.32 -8.60 -14.69
C ALA A 351 -34.72 -9.13 -14.31
N THR A 352 -35.65 -9.13 -15.26
CA THR A 352 -36.92 -9.84 -15.13
C THR A 352 -36.62 -11.34 -15.04
N VAL A 353 -36.82 -11.94 -13.86
CA VAL A 353 -36.53 -13.35 -13.62
C VAL A 353 -37.53 -14.22 -14.37
N THR A 354 -37.08 -14.90 -15.43
CA THR A 354 -37.82 -16.01 -16.04
C THR A 354 -37.60 -17.27 -15.19
N PRO A 355 -38.64 -18.00 -14.76
CA PRO A 355 -38.48 -19.15 -13.88
C PRO A 355 -37.76 -20.31 -14.59
N ILE A 356 -36.71 -20.84 -13.94
CA ILE A 356 -35.95 -21.99 -14.43
C ILE A 356 -36.73 -23.28 -14.13
N THR A 357 -36.98 -24.10 -15.15
CA THR A 357 -37.54 -25.44 -14.99
C THR A 357 -36.49 -26.39 -14.39
N VAL A 358 -36.77 -26.93 -13.20
CA VAL A 358 -35.89 -27.92 -12.55
C VAL A 358 -36.08 -29.29 -13.21
N VAL A 359 -35.03 -29.79 -13.86
CA VAL A 359 -34.97 -31.18 -14.31
C VAL A 359 -34.48 -32.06 -13.16
N GLN A 360 -35.33 -33.00 -12.71
CA GLN A 360 -34.98 -33.99 -11.70
C GLN A 360 -34.04 -35.05 -12.27
N VAL A 361 -32.92 -35.31 -11.61
CA VAL A 361 -32.03 -36.45 -11.91
C VAL A 361 -32.40 -37.61 -10.96
N PRO A 362 -32.67 -38.83 -11.46
CA PRO A 362 -33.02 -39.96 -10.60
C PRO A 362 -31.79 -40.51 -9.85
N PRO A 363 -31.98 -41.12 -8.67
CA PRO A 363 -30.88 -41.64 -7.86
C PRO A 363 -30.21 -42.86 -8.53
N ARG A 364 -28.92 -43.05 -8.27
CA ARG A 364 -28.21 -44.31 -8.54
C ARG A 364 -27.65 -44.87 -7.24
N ASP A 365 -27.96 -46.15 -7.02
CA ASP A 365 -27.46 -46.96 -5.92
C ASP A 365 -26.00 -47.40 -6.10
N SER A 366 -25.48 -48.02 -5.04
CA SER A 366 -24.26 -48.83 -4.92
C SER A 366 -22.91 -48.13 -4.72
N CYS A 367 -22.34 -48.37 -3.54
CA CYS A 367 -20.92 -48.18 -3.21
C CYS A 367 -20.09 -49.41 -3.62
N LEU A 368 -18.78 -49.26 -3.82
CA LEU A 368 -17.67 -50.18 -3.46
C LEU A 368 -16.31 -49.58 -3.95
N PRO A 369 -15.12 -50.02 -3.48
CA PRO A 369 -14.41 -49.25 -2.45
C PRO A 369 -13.04 -48.66 -2.86
N ILE A 370 -12.43 -47.97 -1.90
CA ILE A 370 -11.14 -47.27 -1.96
C ILE A 370 -9.98 -48.20 -2.36
N LEU A 371 -9.15 -47.76 -3.31
CA LEU A 371 -7.86 -48.39 -3.60
C LEU A 371 -6.73 -47.58 -2.94
N SER A 372 -6.00 -48.21 -2.01
CA SER A 372 -4.81 -47.66 -1.37
C SER A 372 -3.60 -47.74 -2.31
N LEU A 373 -2.93 -46.63 -2.58
CA LEU A 373 -1.66 -46.61 -3.32
C LEU A 373 -0.49 -46.66 -2.32
N GLN A 374 0.22 -47.79 -2.30
CA GLN A 374 1.37 -48.04 -1.42
C GLN A 374 2.64 -47.46 -2.06
N LEU A 375 3.51 -46.82 -1.27
CA LEU A 375 4.87 -46.46 -1.70
C LEU A 375 5.66 -47.71 -2.11
N TRP A 376 6.47 -47.58 -3.16
CA TRP A 376 7.66 -48.41 -3.37
C TRP A 376 8.90 -47.62 -2.94
N ILE A 377 9.75 -48.27 -2.16
CA ILE A 377 11.12 -47.85 -1.84
C ILE A 377 12.00 -48.98 -2.35
N ASP A 378 12.89 -48.69 -3.29
CA ASP A 378 13.99 -49.59 -3.66
C ASP A 378 15.28 -49.07 -3.03
N ASP A 379 15.86 -49.88 -2.15
CA ASP A 379 17.15 -49.68 -1.50
C ASP A 379 18.18 -50.62 -2.12
N ALA A 380 19.35 -50.12 -2.53
CA ALA A 380 20.46 -50.95 -3.04
C ALA A 380 21.84 -50.31 -2.80
N HIS A 381 22.35 -50.52 -1.57
CA HIS A 381 23.77 -50.70 -1.15
C HIS A 381 24.95 -50.18 -2.01
N GLY A 382 25.92 -49.52 -1.35
CA GLY A 382 27.33 -49.53 -1.82
C GLY A 382 28.29 -48.53 -1.17
N VAL A 383 29.44 -49.00 -0.68
CA VAL A 383 30.51 -48.26 0.04
C VAL A 383 31.87 -48.93 -0.29
N ASP A 384 33.05 -48.31 -0.22
CA ASP A 384 33.50 -47.01 0.31
C ASP A 384 34.84 -46.56 -0.39
N VAL A 385 35.45 -45.45 0.08
CA VAL A 385 36.87 -45.03 -0.03
C VAL A 385 37.47 -44.59 -1.39
N ALA A 386 38.02 -43.37 -1.46
CA ALA A 386 39.49 -43.11 -1.50
C ALA A 386 39.89 -41.71 -2.06
N ASP A 387 40.99 -41.20 -1.51
CA ASP A 387 41.64 -39.90 -1.73
C ASP A 387 41.94 -39.45 -3.18
N GLN A 388 41.94 -38.12 -3.40
CA GLN A 388 43.04 -37.45 -4.12
C GLN A 388 43.14 -35.93 -3.84
N TYR A 389 44.25 -35.51 -3.25
CA TYR A 389 44.72 -34.12 -3.18
C TYR A 389 45.83 -33.89 -4.22
N CYS A 390 45.80 -32.78 -4.95
CA CYS A 390 47.01 -31.98 -5.27
C CYS A 390 46.62 -30.57 -5.78
N PRO A 391 47.49 -29.56 -5.65
CA PRO A 391 47.07 -28.16 -5.53
C PRO A 391 47.14 -27.36 -6.83
N LEU A 392 46.37 -26.26 -6.89
CA LEU A 392 46.68 -25.14 -7.79
C LEU A 392 46.99 -23.86 -6.99
N VAL A 393 48.06 -23.19 -7.42
CA VAL A 393 48.62 -21.98 -6.82
C VAL A 393 47.70 -20.79 -7.11
N LEU A 394 47.17 -20.14 -6.07
CA LEU A 394 46.49 -18.85 -6.22
C LEU A 394 47.52 -17.72 -6.23
N VAL A 395 47.83 -17.21 -7.42
CA VAL A 395 48.66 -16.01 -7.58
C VAL A 395 47.81 -14.78 -7.20
N LEU A 396 48.19 -14.09 -6.13
CA LEU A 396 47.61 -12.80 -5.75
C LEU A 396 48.06 -11.71 -6.73
N GLN A 397 47.30 -11.49 -7.79
CA GLN A 397 47.38 -10.27 -8.59
C GLN A 397 46.47 -9.19 -8.00
N ASN A 398 47.10 -8.20 -7.34
CA ASN A 398 46.42 -6.97 -6.94
C ASN A 398 45.98 -6.20 -8.19
N THR A 399 44.69 -6.25 -8.51
CA THR A 399 44.03 -5.25 -9.36
C THR A 399 42.90 -4.61 -8.56
N PRO A 400 42.86 -3.26 -8.42
CA PRO A 400 41.81 -2.60 -7.67
C PRO A 400 40.49 -2.68 -8.45
N GLN A 401 39.60 -3.56 -8.01
CA GLN A 401 38.19 -3.52 -8.42
C GLN A 401 37.54 -2.24 -7.85
N PRO A 402 36.70 -1.54 -8.62
CA PRO A 402 35.98 -0.38 -8.10
C PRO A 402 35.05 -0.79 -6.96
N SER A 403 35.09 -0.05 -5.86
CA SER A 403 34.29 -0.30 -4.66
C SER A 403 32.80 -0.25 -4.99
N ARG A 404 32.08 -1.35 -4.74
CA ARG A 404 30.62 -1.35 -4.71
C ARG A 404 30.14 -0.54 -3.50
N THR A 405 29.70 0.69 -3.74
CA THR A 405 28.98 1.51 -2.77
C THR A 405 27.62 0.86 -2.46
N PRO A 406 27.20 0.71 -1.19
CA PRO A 406 25.84 0.30 -0.88
C PRO A 406 24.88 1.48 -1.12
N THR A 407 23.94 1.31 -2.05
CA THR A 407 22.97 2.34 -2.46
C THR A 407 21.58 2.03 -1.93
N GLY A 408 21.38 2.27 -0.63
CA GLY A 408 20.05 2.51 -0.08
C GLY A 408 19.79 4.01 -0.07
N PHE A 409 18.80 4.47 -0.83
CA PHE A 409 18.45 5.89 -0.92
C PHE A 409 16.94 6.06 -0.71
N CYS A 410 16.56 6.87 0.27
CA CYS A 410 15.29 7.56 0.24
C CYS A 410 15.44 8.78 -0.68
N VAL A 411 14.66 8.84 -1.77
CA VAL A 411 14.60 10.05 -2.59
C VAL A 411 13.58 11.01 -1.99
N THR A 412 14.07 12.05 -1.33
CA THR A 412 13.37 13.33 -1.24
C THR A 412 13.97 14.24 -2.31
N ALA A 413 13.22 14.67 -3.33
CA ALA A 413 13.79 15.66 -4.25
C ALA A 413 13.86 17.00 -3.52
N ALA A 414 15.05 17.60 -3.50
CA ALA A 414 15.28 18.83 -2.75
C ALA A 414 14.60 20.01 -3.42
N GLY A 415 13.94 20.87 -2.63
CA GLY A 415 13.46 22.15 -3.12
C GLY A 415 14.62 23.06 -3.53
N VAL A 416 14.51 23.67 -4.71
CA VAL A 416 15.45 24.71 -5.16
C VAL A 416 15.04 26.06 -4.53
N PRO A 417 15.97 26.90 -4.02
CA PRO A 417 15.58 28.11 -3.32
C PRO A 417 15.31 29.28 -4.29
N GLY A 418 14.15 29.93 -4.17
CA GLY A 418 14.01 31.30 -4.65
C GLY A 418 12.65 31.73 -5.23
N THR A 419 11.60 31.80 -4.41
CA THR A 419 10.52 32.81 -4.58
C THR A 419 9.92 33.18 -3.22
N THR A 420 9.63 34.47 -3.03
CA THR A 420 8.89 34.99 -1.88
C THR A 420 7.41 34.56 -1.97
N GLN A 421 6.90 33.95 -0.90
CA GLN A 421 5.55 33.39 -0.78
C GLN A 421 5.25 32.25 -1.79
N GLY A 422 5.52 31.01 -1.37
CA GLY A 422 5.06 29.80 -2.05
C GLY A 422 4.90 28.66 -1.05
N GLN A 423 3.77 27.93 -1.12
CA GLN A 423 3.56 26.74 -0.31
C GLN A 423 4.56 25.66 -0.70
N GLN A 424 5.32 25.16 0.27
CA GLN A 424 6.05 23.90 0.11
C GLN A 424 5.04 22.76 0.16
N VAL A 425 4.62 22.26 -1.00
CA VAL A 425 3.85 21.02 -1.11
C VAL A 425 4.79 19.86 -0.77
N PRO A 426 4.50 19.02 0.25
CA PRO A 426 5.37 17.90 0.60
C PRO A 426 5.46 16.89 -0.53
N GLN A 427 6.65 16.35 -0.75
CA GLN A 427 6.93 15.39 -1.81
C GLN A 427 6.69 13.95 -1.36
N THR A 428 6.11 13.14 -2.24
CA THR A 428 5.91 11.71 -1.98
C THR A 428 7.25 11.01 -1.86
N SER A 429 7.42 10.26 -0.78
CA SER A 429 8.68 9.59 -0.44
C SER A 429 8.50 8.07 -0.38
N SER A 430 9.22 7.37 -1.26
CA SER A 430 9.20 5.91 -1.34
C SER A 430 10.64 5.39 -1.24
N CYS A 431 10.95 4.72 -0.12
CA CYS A 431 12.27 4.19 0.14
C CYS A 431 12.34 2.71 -0.24
N TYR A 432 13.22 2.38 -1.19
CA TYR A 432 13.73 1.02 -1.37
C TYR A 432 15.10 0.96 -0.71
N ILE A 433 15.23 0.18 0.37
CA ILE A 433 16.46 0.07 1.17
C ILE A 433 16.99 -1.37 1.01
N PRO A 434 17.93 -1.63 0.09
CA PRO A 434 18.45 -2.97 -0.11
C PRO A 434 19.23 -3.44 1.13
N ALA A 435 19.05 -4.70 1.52
CA ALA A 435 19.81 -5.31 2.62
C ALA A 435 21.31 -5.47 2.25
N GLY A 436 22.13 -4.47 2.61
CA GLY A 436 23.55 -4.42 2.29
C GLY A 436 24.44 -4.06 3.49
N ALA A 437 24.86 -5.07 4.25
CA ALA A 437 25.88 -4.99 5.30
C ALA A 437 25.63 -3.96 6.42
N GLY A 438 24.61 -4.22 7.24
CA GLY A 438 24.56 -3.71 8.62
C GLY A 438 25.78 -4.21 9.41
N SER A 439 26.85 -3.40 9.44
CA SER A 439 27.98 -3.60 10.33
C SER A 439 27.48 -3.55 11.77
N ARG A 440 27.47 -4.71 12.44
CA ARG A 440 27.28 -4.77 13.89
C ARG A 440 28.45 -4.04 14.56
N ARG A 441 28.29 -2.74 14.84
CA ARG A 441 28.99 -2.10 15.96
C ARG A 441 28.38 -2.56 17.28
N VAL A 442 28.52 -3.86 17.54
CA VAL A 442 28.71 -4.36 18.90
C VAL A 442 30.14 -4.00 19.28
N ASP A 443 30.37 -3.55 20.51
CA ASP A 443 31.60 -2.88 20.98
C ASP A 443 32.92 -3.64 20.70
N ALA A 444 33.44 -3.49 19.48
CA ALA A 444 34.73 -4.05 19.07
C ALA A 444 35.88 -3.50 19.93
N ASP A 445 35.74 -2.28 20.45
CA ASP A 445 36.74 -1.64 21.30
C ASP A 445 36.92 -2.37 22.66
N ALA A 446 35.84 -2.96 23.20
CA ALA A 446 35.94 -3.75 24.45
C ALA A 446 36.59 -5.12 24.22
N ALA A 447 36.27 -5.80 23.12
CA ALA A 447 36.83 -7.12 22.80
C ALA A 447 38.30 -7.02 22.35
N VAL A 448 38.64 -6.04 21.51
CA VAL A 448 40.02 -5.80 21.06
C VAL A 448 40.90 -5.36 22.23
N ARG A 449 40.44 -4.47 23.12
CA ARG A 449 41.19 -4.13 24.33
C ARG A 449 41.44 -5.35 25.22
N ARG A 450 40.45 -6.24 25.41
CA ARG A 450 40.65 -7.48 26.20
C ARG A 450 41.68 -8.43 25.57
N LEU A 451 41.68 -8.59 24.23
CA LEU A 451 42.68 -9.40 23.52
C LEU A 451 44.09 -8.79 23.57
N VAL A 452 44.21 -7.47 23.41
CA VAL A 452 45.49 -6.75 23.54
C VAL A 452 46.04 -6.86 24.96
N TRP A 453 45.21 -6.68 25.99
CA TRP A 453 45.63 -6.88 27.38
C TRP A 453 46.01 -8.33 27.70
N LEU A 454 45.33 -9.33 27.13
CA LEU A 454 45.73 -10.74 27.27
C LEU A 454 47.11 -11.00 26.63
N GLY A 455 47.35 -10.45 25.44
CA GLY A 455 48.64 -10.58 24.74
C GLY A 455 49.79 -9.91 25.49
N VAL A 456 49.57 -8.70 26.03
CA VAL A 456 50.56 -8.00 26.86
C VAL A 456 50.83 -8.76 28.17
N LEU A 457 49.80 -9.33 28.80
CA LEU A 457 49.96 -10.11 30.04
C LEU A 457 50.73 -11.43 29.80
N LEU A 458 50.46 -12.15 28.70
CA LEU A 458 51.27 -13.32 28.33
C LEU A 458 52.72 -12.95 28.03
N CYS A 459 52.97 -11.84 27.33
CA CYS A 459 54.32 -11.39 27.00
C CYS A 459 55.13 -11.02 28.26
N LEU A 460 54.49 -10.37 29.25
CA LEU A 460 55.09 -10.10 30.56
C LEU A 460 55.35 -11.38 31.36
N LEU A 461 54.45 -12.37 31.33
CA LEU A 461 54.66 -13.67 31.98
C LEU A 461 55.81 -14.47 31.36
N THR A 462 56.09 -14.31 30.05
CA THR A 462 57.28 -14.90 29.41
C THR A 462 58.59 -14.17 29.71
N LEU A 463 58.54 -12.92 30.20
CA LEU A 463 59.72 -12.12 30.55
C LEU A 463 60.13 -12.22 32.04
N VAL A 464 59.32 -12.87 32.89
CA VAL A 464 59.62 -13.11 34.31
C VAL A 464 60.12 -14.56 34.57
N ARG A 465 60.44 -15.30 33.51
CA ARG A 465 61.13 -16.61 33.58
C ARG A 465 62.43 -16.65 32.78
N LYS A 466 63.37 -15.79 33.16
CA LYS A 466 64.83 -16.02 33.06
C LYS A 466 65.53 -15.36 34.24
#